data_AF-A0A9E4S0P3-F1
#
_entry.id   AF-A0A9E4S0P3-F1
#
_cell.length_a   1.000
_cell.length_b   1.000
_cell.length_c   1.000
_cell.angle_alpha   90.00
_cell.angle_beta   90.00
_cell.angle_gamma   90.00
#
_symmetry.space_group_name_H-M   'P 1'
#
loop_
_entity.id
_entity.type
_entity.pdbx_description
1 polymer ?
#
loop_
_entity_poly.entity_id
_entity_poly.type
_entity_poly.pdbx_seq_one_letter_code
_entity_poly.pdbx_strand_id
1 'polypeptide(L)'
;MTSISDFQMSKEIGRVPSSTVPLDSQEEIRFEGLVEDAVMIDVHQHPFVLPEAMDRFVDFLRTNRYHWGFEAVRHGGWSTV
;
A
#
# COMPACT_ATOMS: atom_id res chain seq x y z
N MET A 1 2.72 -8.98 -27.87
CA MET A 1 2.70 -7.87 -26.90
C MET A 1 2.61 -8.49 -25.51
N THR A 2 3.41 -8.01 -24.57
CA THR A 2 3.33 -8.44 -23.16
C THR A 2 2.02 -7.96 -22.54
N SER A 3 1.34 -8.82 -21.81
CA SER A 3 0.09 -8.57 -21.08
C SER A 3 0.36 -8.44 -19.57
N ILE A 4 -0.50 -7.72 -18.84
CA ILE A 4 -0.43 -7.68 -17.37
C ILE A 4 -0.61 -9.07 -16.74
N SER A 5 -1.34 -9.97 -17.40
CA SER A 5 -1.50 -11.36 -16.97
C SER A 5 -0.21 -12.18 -17.01
N ASP A 6 0.86 -11.67 -17.64
CA ASP A 6 2.15 -12.35 -17.73
C ASP A 6 3.01 -12.13 -16.48
N PHE A 7 2.53 -11.36 -15.50
CA PHE A 7 3.25 -11.02 -14.27
C PHE A 7 2.58 -11.64 -13.05
N GLN A 8 3.36 -12.39 -12.27
CA GLN A 8 2.97 -12.76 -10.91
C GLN A 8 3.15 -11.54 -10.00
N MET A 9 2.08 -11.14 -9.33
CA MET A 9 2.07 -9.95 -8.47
C MET A 9 2.58 -10.29 -7.07
N SER A 10 3.29 -9.35 -6.46
CA SER A 10 3.73 -9.44 -5.08
C SER A 10 2.54 -9.46 -4.10
N LYS A 11 2.73 -10.04 -2.91
CA LYS A 11 1.77 -9.90 -1.81
C LYS A 11 1.61 -8.43 -1.40
N GLU A 12 0.37 -7.99 -1.18
CA GLU A 12 0.05 -6.63 -0.73
C GLU A 12 0.51 -6.39 0.71
N ILE A 13 0.29 -7.38 1.59
CA ILE A 13 0.68 -7.34 3.00
C ILE A 13 1.64 -8.49 3.33
N GLY A 14 2.47 -8.31 4.37
CA GLY A 14 3.38 -9.35 4.85
C GLY A 14 4.50 -9.73 3.87
N ARG A 15 4.78 -8.90 2.85
CA ARG A 15 5.89 -9.09 1.89
C ARG A 15 7.23 -8.68 2.49
N VAL A 16 7.25 -7.62 3.26
CA VAL A 16 8.43 -7.08 3.95
C VAL A 16 8.10 -6.93 5.44
N PRO A 17 9.10 -6.93 6.34
CA PRO A 17 8.86 -6.60 7.74
C PRO A 17 8.14 -5.26 7.87
N SER A 18 7.01 -5.27 8.56
CA SER A 18 6.24 -4.08 8.92
C SER A 18 6.28 -3.92 10.43
N SER A 19 6.28 -2.67 10.91
CA SER A 19 6.29 -2.34 12.32
C SER A 19 5.36 -1.17 12.58
N THR A 20 4.65 -1.23 13.70
CA THR A 20 3.96 -0.08 14.27
C THR A 20 4.91 0.69 15.18
N VAL A 21 4.65 1.98 15.39
CA VAL A 21 5.33 2.74 16.45
C VAL A 21 4.79 2.24 17.78
N PRO A 22 5.64 1.78 18.72
CA PRO A 22 5.16 1.37 20.03
C PRO A 22 4.70 2.61 20.82
N LEU A 23 3.46 2.59 21.26
CA LEU A 23 2.86 3.63 22.09
C LEU A 23 2.52 3.06 23.47
N ASP A 24 2.62 3.88 24.51
CA ASP A 24 2.02 3.56 25.80
C ASP A 24 0.50 3.78 25.80
N SER A 25 -0.19 3.42 26.88
CA SER A 25 -1.64 3.52 26.95
C SER A 25 -2.18 4.95 26.85
N GLN A 26 -1.44 5.97 27.32
CA GLN A 26 -1.86 7.37 27.20
C GLN A 26 -1.65 7.89 25.78
N GLU A 27 -0.54 7.50 25.16
CA GLU A 27 -0.22 7.82 23.78
C GLU A 27 -1.23 7.19 22.80
N GLU A 28 -1.64 5.94 23.03
CA GLU A 28 -2.65 5.25 22.20
C GLU A 28 -4.00 5.96 22.26
N ILE A 29 -4.48 6.30 23.47
CA ILE A 29 -5.75 7.05 23.65
C ILE A 29 -5.68 8.40 22.91
N ARG A 30 -4.54 9.07 22.97
CA ARG A 30 -4.34 10.33 22.26
C ARG A 30 -4.34 10.12 20.75
N PHE A 31 -3.70 9.06 20.26
CA PHE A 31 -3.64 8.73 18.84
C PHE A 31 -5.05 8.43 18.29
N GLU A 32 -5.81 7.57 18.96
CA GLU A 32 -7.19 7.22 18.58
C GLU A 32 -8.06 8.47 18.47
N GLY A 33 -8.02 9.37 19.46
CA GLY A 33 -8.77 10.63 19.41
C GLY A 33 -8.37 11.54 18.24
N LEU A 34 -7.08 11.62 17.91
CA LEU A 34 -6.62 12.39 16.75
C LEU A 34 -7.11 11.80 15.43
N VAL A 35 -7.12 10.48 15.31
CA VAL A 35 -7.60 9.77 14.11
C VAL A 35 -9.11 9.96 13.91
N GLU A 36 -9.89 9.98 15.00
CA GLU A 36 -11.33 10.25 14.93
C GLU A 36 -11.63 11.71 14.55
N ASP A 37 -10.86 12.66 15.08
CA ASP A 37 -11.11 14.09 14.91
C ASP A 37 -10.57 14.67 13.58
N ALA A 38 -9.55 14.05 12.99
CA ALA A 38 -8.85 14.59 11.82
C ALA A 38 -9.15 13.81 10.52
N VAL A 39 -9.41 14.55 9.44
CA VAL A 39 -9.42 13.96 8.09
C VAL A 39 -7.99 13.82 7.60
N MET A 40 -7.49 12.58 7.57
CA MET A 40 -6.18 12.26 7.01
C MET A 40 -6.29 12.09 5.49
N ILE A 41 -5.64 12.98 4.74
CA ILE A 41 -5.58 12.93 3.28
C ILE A 41 -4.14 12.67 2.87
N ASP A 42 -3.92 11.56 2.18
CA ASP A 42 -2.68 11.34 1.47
C ASP A 42 -2.82 11.89 0.04
N VAL A 43 -1.99 12.86 -0.31
CA VAL A 43 -2.06 13.57 -1.60
C VAL A 43 -1.22 12.92 -2.70
N HIS A 44 -0.37 11.94 -2.38
CA HIS A 44 0.46 11.28 -3.38
C HIS A 44 0.87 9.88 -2.96
N GLN A 45 0.13 8.88 -3.45
CA GLN A 45 0.47 7.48 -3.34
C GLN A 45 0.58 6.80 -4.71
N HIS A 46 1.32 5.70 -4.73
CA HIS A 46 1.35 4.75 -5.84
C HIS A 46 0.76 3.41 -5.38
N PRO A 47 -0.57 3.31 -5.18
CA PRO A 47 -1.21 2.13 -4.58
C PRO A 47 -1.36 0.99 -5.59
N PHE A 48 -0.42 0.82 -6.53
CA PHE A 48 -0.39 -0.33 -7.42
C PHE A 48 0.57 -1.39 -6.90
N VAL A 49 0.16 -2.65 -7.03
CA VAL A 49 0.97 -3.81 -6.68
C VAL A 49 2.05 -4.00 -7.74
N LEU A 50 3.27 -4.30 -7.31
CA LEU A 50 4.41 -4.58 -8.19
C LEU A 50 4.53 -6.07 -8.50
N PRO A 51 5.11 -6.45 -9.65
CA PRO A 51 5.48 -7.84 -9.91
C PRO A 51 6.42 -8.39 -8.83
N GLU A 52 6.35 -9.69 -8.57
CA GLU A 52 7.29 -10.38 -7.68
C GLU A 52 8.71 -10.40 -8.26
N ALA A 53 8.81 -10.62 -9.58
CA ALA A 53 10.05 -10.56 -10.34
C ALA A 53 10.37 -9.12 -10.75
N MET A 54 11.20 -8.43 -9.95
CA MET A 54 11.54 -7.01 -10.16
C MET A 54 12.43 -6.73 -11.37
N ASP A 55 13.14 -7.73 -11.90
CA ASP A 55 13.87 -7.64 -13.17
C ASP A 55 12.94 -7.42 -14.38
N ARG A 56 11.65 -7.76 -14.24
CA ARG A 56 10.60 -7.54 -15.24
C ARG A 56 9.82 -6.24 -15.06
N PHE A 57 10.20 -5.39 -14.09
CA PHE A 57 9.43 -4.18 -13.73
C PHE A 57 9.17 -3.23 -14.91
N VAL A 58 10.16 -3.00 -15.78
CA VAL A 58 10.01 -2.09 -16.93
C VAL A 58 8.99 -2.63 -17.94
N ASP A 59 8.94 -3.95 -18.14
CA ASP A 59 7.95 -4.55 -19.05
C ASP A 59 6.54 -4.44 -18.48
N PHE A 60 6.38 -4.56 -17.16
CA PHE A 60 5.11 -4.34 -16.48
C PHE A 60 4.63 -2.90 -16.68
N LEU A 61 5.49 -1.90 -16.45
CA LEU A 61 5.14 -0.49 -16.65
C LEU A 61 4.70 -0.19 -18.10
N ARG A 62 5.32 -0.84 -19.09
CA ARG A 62 4.96 -0.69 -20.51
C ARG A 62 3.55 -1.21 -20.83
N THR A 63 2.95 -2.05 -19.99
CA THR A 63 1.57 -2.51 -20.20
C THR A 63 0.55 -1.38 -19.98
N ASN A 64 0.89 -0.36 -19.20
CA ASN A 64 -0.02 0.71 -18.76
C ASN A 64 -1.32 0.16 -18.14
N ARG A 65 -1.24 -1.01 -17.51
CA ARG A 65 -2.30 -1.68 -16.75
C ARG A 65 -1.73 -2.02 -15.38
N TYR A 66 -2.52 -1.80 -14.34
CA TYR A 66 -2.08 -1.94 -12.95
C TYR A 66 -3.05 -2.81 -12.15
N HIS A 67 -2.52 -3.54 -11.18
CA HIS A 67 -3.30 -4.15 -10.12
C HIS A 67 -3.28 -3.21 -8.92
N TRP A 68 -4.45 -2.87 -8.37
CA TRP A 68 -4.56 -1.92 -7.27
C TRP A 68 -4.51 -2.63 -5.92
N GLY A 69 -3.71 -2.11 -4.99
CA GLY A 69 -3.45 -2.68 -3.68
C GLY A 69 -4.49 -2.30 -2.63
N PHE A 70 -5.76 -2.66 -2.86
CA PHE A 70 -6.85 -2.28 -1.94
C PHE A 70 -6.72 -2.91 -0.54
N GLU A 71 -6.14 -4.11 -0.44
CA GLU A 71 -5.88 -4.76 0.86
C GLU A 71 -4.80 -3.98 1.61
N ALA A 72 -3.70 -3.60 0.94
CA ALA A 72 -2.66 -2.77 1.53
C ALA A 72 -3.18 -1.40 1.99
N VAL A 73 -4.01 -0.75 1.16
CA VAL A 73 -4.63 0.55 1.51
C VAL A 73 -5.49 0.42 2.77
N ARG A 74 -6.37 -0.58 2.82
CA ARG A 74 -7.20 -0.85 3.99
C ARG A 74 -6.36 -1.16 5.23
N HIS A 75 -5.30 -1.95 5.09
CA HIS A 75 -4.41 -2.31 6.19
C HIS A 75 -3.64 -1.11 6.73
N GLY A 76 -3.26 -0.16 5.86
CA GLY A 76 -2.53 1.04 6.27
C GLY A 76 -3.38 2.06 7.03
N GLY A 77 -4.69 2.14 6.79
CA GLY A 77 -5.59 3.07 7.48
C GLY A 77 -5.60 4.51 6.92
N TRP A 78 -5.18 4.71 5.67
CA TRP A 78 -5.12 6.03 5.01
C TRP A 78 -6.16 6.11 3.90
N SER A 79 -6.79 7.26 3.72
CA SER A 79 -7.60 7.54 2.54
C SER A 79 -6.68 7.89 1.37
N THR A 80 -6.71 7.12 0.29
CA THR A 80 -5.89 7.36 -0.92
C THR A 80 -6.73 7.98 -2.02
N VAL A 81 -6.20 8.97 -2.73
CA VAL A 81 -6.77 9.50 -3.97
C VAL A 81 -6.19 8.83 -5.21
#